data_AF-A0A8C9LUV8-F1
#
_entry.id   AF-A0A8C9LUV8-F1
#
_cell.length_a   1.000
_cell.length_b   1.000
_cell.length_c   1.000
_cell.angle_alpha   90.00
_cell.angle_beta   90.00
_cell.angle_gamma   90.00
#
_symmetry.space_group_name_H-M   'P 1'
#
loop_
_entity.id
_entity.type
_entity.pdbx_description
1 polymer ?
#
loop_
_entity_poly.entity_id
_entity_poly.type
_entity_poly.pdbx_seq_one_letter_code
_entity_poly.pdbx_strand_id
1 'polypeptide(L)'
;MAASAALFLRLRSGLRLGSQGLCRRLATPPLRAPDQDISCLNRDPGRVVVVACKKEAFRLQPYNGVALQPWDGNSDDRVLLDLSAFLKTIALNGVEDVRTILEHYALEDDPLAAFKQRQNRLEQEEQQLLAELSKSNKQNLFLGSLTSRLWSRSRQP
;
A
#
# COMPACT_ATOMS: atom_id res chain seq x y z
N MET A 1 -31.14 5.75 -73.57
CA MET A 1 -32.27 6.16 -72.73
C MET A 1 -31.96 5.70 -71.31
N ALA A 2 -31.68 6.67 -70.44
CA ALA A 2 -31.21 6.50 -69.07
C ALA A 2 -32.32 6.09 -68.10
N ALA A 3 -31.91 5.78 -66.85
CA ALA A 3 -32.65 5.41 -65.63
C ALA A 3 -32.44 3.91 -65.33
N SER A 4 -32.02 3.46 -64.14
CA SER A 4 -31.96 4.11 -62.84
C SER A 4 -30.90 3.38 -62.00
N ALA A 5 -30.03 4.14 -61.37
CA ALA A 5 -29.18 3.69 -60.28
C ALA A 5 -30.00 3.42 -59.01
N ALA A 6 -29.38 2.72 -58.07
CA ALA A 6 -29.76 2.58 -56.66
C ALA A 6 -30.88 1.58 -56.33
N LEU A 7 -30.50 0.30 -56.22
CA LEU A 7 -31.00 -0.54 -55.13
C LEU A 7 -29.91 -1.52 -54.70
N PHE A 8 -28.81 -0.94 -54.22
CA PHE A 8 -27.77 -1.64 -53.48
C PHE A 8 -28.38 -2.25 -52.21
N LEU A 9 -28.46 -3.58 -52.17
CA LEU A 9 -28.18 -4.43 -51.01
C LEU A 9 -28.74 -3.92 -49.67
N ARG A 10 -30.06 -3.73 -49.60
CA ARG A 10 -30.77 -3.57 -48.33
C ARG A 10 -31.19 -4.96 -47.87
N LEU A 11 -30.31 -5.71 -47.19
CA LEU A 11 -30.60 -6.86 -46.29
C LEU A 11 -29.34 -7.72 -46.07
N ARG A 12 -28.32 -7.19 -45.37
CA ARG A 12 -27.33 -8.01 -44.62
C ARG A 12 -26.37 -7.10 -43.86
N SER A 13 -26.86 -6.54 -42.75
CA SER A 13 -25.99 -6.03 -41.68
C SER A 13 -26.78 -6.08 -40.38
N GLY A 14 -26.98 -7.29 -39.85
CA GLY A 14 -27.37 -7.47 -38.45
C GLY A 14 -26.20 -6.99 -37.59
N LEU A 15 -26.15 -5.68 -37.36
CA LEU A 15 -25.26 -5.03 -36.42
C LEU A 15 -25.41 -5.72 -35.07
N ARG A 16 -24.31 -6.31 -34.61
CA ARG A 16 -24.06 -6.58 -33.19
C ARG A 16 -24.22 -5.26 -32.44
N LEU A 17 -25.44 -4.98 -31.97
CA LEU A 17 -25.65 -3.98 -30.93
C LEU A 17 -25.13 -4.61 -29.63
N GLY A 18 -23.85 -4.35 -29.36
CA GLY A 18 -23.32 -4.47 -28.01
C GLY A 18 -24.16 -3.62 -27.07
N SER A 19 -24.54 -4.20 -25.95
CA SER A 19 -25.31 -3.65 -24.84
C SER A 19 -24.55 -2.57 -24.06
N GLN A 20 -23.98 -1.59 -24.75
CA GLN A 20 -23.34 -0.42 -24.15
C GLN A 20 -24.06 0.85 -24.61
N GLY A 21 -25.28 1.08 -24.10
CA GLY A 21 -26.13 2.13 -24.66
C GLY A 21 -27.06 2.89 -23.72
N LEU A 22 -27.07 2.63 -22.40
CA LEU A 22 -28.10 3.23 -21.53
C LEU A 22 -27.63 3.93 -20.25
N CYS A 23 -26.33 4.02 -19.95
CA CYS A 23 -25.86 4.65 -18.70
C CYS A 23 -25.06 5.96 -18.87
N ARG A 24 -24.99 6.56 -20.07
CA ARG A 24 -24.21 7.80 -20.29
C ARG A 24 -25.04 9.07 -20.52
N ARG A 25 -26.37 8.99 -20.47
CA ARG A 25 -27.27 10.11 -20.81
C ARG A 25 -27.86 10.88 -19.62
N LEU A 26 -27.23 10.75 -18.44
CA LEU A 26 -27.43 11.62 -17.28
C LEU A 26 -26.07 12.09 -16.75
N ALA A 27 -25.17 12.48 -17.65
CA ALA A 27 -23.97 13.20 -17.25
C ALA A 27 -24.37 14.65 -16.93
N THR A 28 -24.96 14.85 -15.75
CA THR A 28 -24.70 16.09 -15.01
C THR A 28 -23.18 16.28 -15.00
N PRO A 29 -22.64 17.51 -15.18
CA PRO A 29 -21.22 17.74 -14.90
C PRO A 29 -20.95 17.10 -13.52
N PRO A 30 -19.86 16.34 -13.32
CA PRO A 30 -19.64 15.72 -12.03
C PRO A 30 -19.74 16.83 -11.00
N LEU A 31 -20.78 16.77 -10.16
CA LEU A 31 -20.84 17.55 -8.95
C LEU A 31 -19.46 17.32 -8.33
N ARG A 32 -18.71 18.41 -8.09
CA ARG A 32 -17.39 18.36 -7.44
C ARG A 32 -17.42 17.22 -6.43
N ALA A 33 -16.44 16.31 -6.50
CA ALA A 33 -16.39 15.19 -5.57
C ALA A 33 -16.66 15.77 -4.17
N PRO A 34 -17.69 15.28 -3.45
CA PRO A 34 -18.10 15.90 -2.21
C PRO A 34 -16.89 15.91 -1.30
N ASP A 35 -16.43 17.11 -0.93
CA ASP A 35 -15.31 17.26 -0.01
C ASP A 35 -15.70 16.50 1.26
N GLN A 36 -14.96 15.43 1.60
CA GLN A 36 -15.26 14.61 2.78
C GLN A 36 -14.75 15.36 4.01
N ASP A 37 -15.65 16.09 4.65
CA ASP A 37 -15.32 16.78 5.89
C ASP A 37 -15.23 15.79 7.05
N ILE A 38 -14.03 15.59 7.58
CA ILE A 38 -13.80 14.70 8.72
C ILE A 38 -14.42 15.28 10.01
N SER A 39 -14.60 16.60 10.11
CA SER A 39 -15.11 17.24 11.34
C SER A 39 -16.55 16.84 11.69
N CYS A 40 -17.32 16.38 10.70
CA CYS A 40 -18.68 15.87 10.94
C CYS A 40 -18.70 14.42 11.46
N LEU A 41 -17.57 13.72 11.40
CA LEU A 41 -17.42 12.43 12.06
C LEU A 41 -17.19 12.73 13.53
N ASN A 42 -18.10 12.32 14.41
CA ASN A 42 -17.97 12.46 15.86
C ASN A 42 -16.83 11.57 16.41
N ARG A 43 -15.60 11.84 15.97
CA ARG A 43 -14.37 11.08 16.16
C ARG A 43 -13.23 12.08 16.20
N ASP A 44 -12.20 11.74 16.97
CA ASP A 44 -10.99 12.55 17.04
C ASP A 44 -10.25 12.51 15.69
N PRO A 45 -10.02 13.66 15.01
CA PRO A 45 -9.29 13.70 13.75
C PRO A 45 -7.84 13.18 13.87
N GLY A 46 -7.25 13.19 15.07
CA GLY A 46 -5.93 12.59 15.30
C GLY A 46 -5.90 11.05 15.17
N ARG A 47 -7.07 10.41 15.08
CA ARG A 47 -7.22 8.95 14.94
C ARG A 47 -7.99 8.53 13.68
N VAL A 48 -8.26 9.47 12.77
CA VAL A 48 -9.02 9.22 11.55
C VAL A 48 -8.09 9.30 10.34
N VAL A 49 -8.19 8.31 9.46
CA VAL A 49 -7.48 8.28 8.17
C VAL A 49 -8.52 8.18 7.06
N VAL A 50 -8.42 9.05 6.06
CA VAL A 50 -9.24 9.05 4.85
C VAL A 50 -8.44 8.42 3.72
N VAL A 51 -8.98 7.36 3.13
CA VAL A 51 -8.37 6.69 1.99
C VAL A 51 -9.19 7.00 0.75
N ALA A 52 -8.57 7.62 -0.25
CA ALA A 52 -9.27 7.99 -1.48
C ALA A 52 -8.34 7.93 -2.69
N CYS A 53 -8.90 7.69 -3.89
CA CYS A 53 -8.09 7.68 -5.12
C CYS A 53 -7.81 9.09 -5.67
N LYS A 54 -8.50 10.11 -5.16
CA LYS A 54 -8.37 11.50 -5.58
C LYS A 54 -7.96 12.36 -4.40
N LYS A 55 -6.93 13.19 -4.58
CA LYS A 55 -6.51 14.20 -3.59
C LYS A 55 -7.62 15.22 -3.28
N GLU A 56 -8.58 15.37 -4.20
CA GLU A 56 -9.75 16.23 -4.01
C GLU A 56 -10.65 15.79 -2.84
N ALA A 57 -10.66 14.50 -2.48
CA ALA A 57 -11.58 13.98 -1.49
C ALA A 57 -11.30 14.50 -0.06
N PHE A 58 -10.05 14.85 0.24
CA PHE A 58 -9.60 15.25 1.58
C PHE A 58 -8.98 16.66 1.57
N ARG A 59 -9.44 17.54 0.68
CA ARG A 59 -8.93 18.93 0.59
C ARG A 59 -9.12 19.72 1.89
N LEU A 60 -10.19 19.43 2.64
CA LEU A 60 -10.48 20.08 3.92
C LEU A 60 -9.51 19.64 5.03
N GLN A 61 -8.92 18.45 4.91
CA GLN A 61 -7.98 17.89 5.87
C GLN A 61 -6.83 17.16 5.14
N PRO A 62 -5.87 17.93 4.56
CA PRO A 62 -4.82 17.36 3.71
C PRO A 62 -3.92 16.34 4.44
N TYR A 63 -3.78 16.49 5.76
CA TYR A 63 -2.92 15.66 6.60
C TYR A 63 -3.56 14.36 7.08
N ASN A 64 -4.86 14.16 6.79
CA ASN A 64 -5.58 12.94 7.16
C ASN A 64 -5.79 11.99 5.97
N GLY A 65 -5.36 12.40 4.76
CA GLY A 65 -5.61 11.67 3.53
C GLY A 65 -4.44 10.80 3.07
N VAL A 66 -4.75 9.58 2.63
CA VAL A 66 -3.85 8.72 1.85
C VAL A 66 -4.42 8.58 0.44
N ALA A 67 -3.69 9.12 -0.54
CA ALA A 67 -4.06 9.00 -1.95
C ALA A 67 -3.58 7.65 -2.52
N LEU A 68 -4.50 6.85 -3.02
CA LEU A 68 -4.19 5.62 -3.75
C LEU A 68 -4.30 5.80 -5.26
N GLN A 69 -3.59 4.96 -6.01
CA GLN A 69 -3.83 4.83 -7.45
C GLN A 69 -5.21 4.20 -7.71
N PRO A 70 -5.98 4.68 -8.69
CA PRO A 70 -7.22 4.03 -9.11
C PRO A 70 -6.94 2.59 -9.55
N TRP A 71 -7.76 1.65 -9.09
CA TRP A 71 -7.66 0.26 -9.52
C TRP A 71 -8.04 0.14 -11.00
N ASP A 72 -7.20 -0.55 -11.76
CA ASP A 72 -7.31 -0.76 -13.21
C ASP A 72 -8.08 -2.03 -13.59
N GLY A 73 -8.46 -2.84 -12.59
CA GLY A 73 -9.10 -4.14 -12.79
C GLY A 73 -8.13 -5.33 -12.74
N ASN A 74 -6.84 -5.11 -12.46
CA ASN A 74 -5.86 -6.18 -12.34
C ASN A 74 -6.09 -7.03 -11.07
N SER A 75 -6.20 -8.35 -11.23
CA SER A 75 -6.36 -9.30 -10.12
C SER A 75 -5.08 -9.56 -9.32
N ASP A 76 -3.92 -9.29 -9.92
CA ASP A 76 -2.61 -9.45 -9.26
C ASP A 76 -2.21 -8.21 -8.46
N ASP A 77 -3.06 -7.18 -8.43
CA ASP A 77 -2.82 -5.97 -7.65
C ASP A 77 -2.74 -6.27 -6.14
N ARG A 78 -1.73 -5.68 -5.49
CA ARG A 78 -1.47 -5.86 -4.05
C ARG A 78 -1.58 -4.57 -3.25
N VAL A 79 -2.01 -3.47 -3.86
CA VAL A 79 -2.05 -2.15 -3.21
C VAL A 79 -2.90 -2.17 -1.94
N LEU A 80 -4.05 -2.84 -1.95
CA LEU A 80 -4.90 -2.97 -0.76
C LEU A 80 -4.30 -3.85 0.33
N LEU A 81 -3.52 -4.88 -0.04
CA LEU A 81 -2.78 -5.69 0.93
C LEU A 81 -1.71 -4.84 1.63
N ASP A 82 -1.00 -4.04 0.86
CA ASP A 82 0.05 -3.15 1.38
C ASP A 82 -0.53 -2.05 2.26
N LEU A 83 -1.65 -1.46 1.85
CA LEU A 83 -2.40 -0.52 2.67
C LEU A 83 -2.84 -1.16 4.00
N SER A 84 -3.32 -2.41 3.96
CA SER A 84 -3.75 -3.10 5.19
C SER A 84 -2.59 -3.28 6.16
N ALA A 85 -1.38 -3.62 5.66
CA ALA A 85 -0.18 -3.75 6.47
C ALA A 85 0.25 -2.39 7.05
N PHE A 86 0.18 -1.33 6.26
CA PHE A 86 0.45 0.04 6.70
C PHE A 86 -0.48 0.48 7.85
N LEU A 87 -1.80 0.34 7.66
CA LEU A 87 -2.80 0.72 8.67
C LEU A 87 -2.68 -0.14 9.93
N LYS A 88 -2.44 -1.45 9.78
CA LYS A 88 -2.21 -2.35 10.91
C LYS A 88 -0.99 -1.93 11.72
N THR A 89 0.08 -1.51 11.06
CA THR A 89 1.30 -1.04 11.72
C THR A 89 1.06 0.23 12.54
N ILE A 90 0.31 1.19 11.98
CA ILE A 90 -0.09 2.41 12.71
C ILE A 90 -0.93 2.05 13.95
N ALA A 91 -1.89 1.14 13.81
CA ALA A 91 -2.76 0.72 14.89
C ALA A 91 -2.01 -0.01 16.01
N LEU A 92 -1.02 -0.85 15.67
CA LEU A 92 -0.24 -1.63 16.64
C LEU A 92 0.83 -0.81 17.36
N ASN A 93 1.41 0.19 16.69
CA ASN A 93 2.46 1.02 17.26
C ASN A 93 1.95 2.05 18.29
N GLY A 94 0.63 2.15 18.50
CA GLY A 94 0.07 3.03 19.54
C GLY A 94 0.31 4.51 19.28
N VAL A 95 0.26 4.93 18.03
CA VAL A 95 0.52 6.32 17.61
C VAL A 95 -0.55 7.25 18.19
N GLU A 96 -0.14 8.29 18.91
CA GLU A 96 -1.07 9.26 19.52
C GLU A 96 -1.81 10.10 18.47
N ASP A 97 -1.09 10.55 17.43
CA ASP A 97 -1.62 11.33 16.31
C ASP A 97 -1.14 10.78 14.97
N VAL A 98 -2.09 10.27 14.17
CA VAL A 98 -1.81 9.68 12.86
C VAL A 98 -1.32 10.70 11.84
N ARG A 99 -1.64 11.99 12.01
CA ARG A 99 -1.31 13.04 11.05
C ARG A 99 0.20 13.21 10.88
N THR A 100 0.97 13.07 11.97
CA THR A 100 2.43 13.14 11.93
C THR A 100 3.05 12.09 11.01
N ILE A 101 2.49 10.88 11.01
CA ILE A 101 2.94 9.78 10.15
C ILE A 101 2.55 10.08 8.70
N LEU A 102 1.29 10.47 8.49
CA LEU A 102 0.78 10.75 7.16
C LEU A 102 1.51 11.93 6.51
N GLU A 103 1.86 12.97 7.27
CA GLU A 103 2.68 14.09 6.83
C GLU A 103 4.07 13.65 6.36
N HIS A 104 4.73 12.78 7.14
CA HIS A 104 6.03 12.23 6.75
C HIS A 104 5.94 11.49 5.41
N TYR A 105 4.92 10.65 5.24
CA TYR A 105 4.74 9.85 4.02
C TYR A 105 4.14 10.64 2.85
N ALA A 106 3.50 11.79 3.09
CA ALA A 106 2.95 12.64 2.05
C ALA A 106 4.04 13.39 1.25
N LEU A 107 5.26 13.49 1.79
CA LEU A 107 6.43 14.01 1.08
C LEU A 107 6.98 13.03 0.04
N GLU A 108 6.66 11.75 0.17
CA GLU A 108 7.09 10.69 -0.73
C GLU A 108 6.14 10.59 -1.93
N ASP A 109 6.66 10.18 -3.10
CA ASP A 109 5.85 10.03 -4.31
C ASP A 109 4.78 8.93 -4.17
N ASP A 110 5.16 7.81 -3.53
CA ASP A 110 4.25 6.72 -3.17
C ASP A 110 4.43 6.34 -1.69
N PRO A 111 3.43 6.63 -0.83
CA PRO A 111 3.53 6.37 0.60
C PRO A 111 3.63 4.87 0.91
N LEU A 112 3.01 4.00 0.10
CA LEU A 112 3.03 2.56 0.34
C LEU A 112 4.36 1.94 -0.07
N ALA A 113 4.96 2.39 -1.18
CA ALA A 113 6.32 1.96 -1.55
C ALA A 113 7.35 2.39 -0.52
N ALA A 114 7.30 3.64 -0.05
CA ALA A 114 8.19 4.14 1.00
C ALA A 114 8.03 3.35 2.31
N PHE A 115 6.79 3.00 2.68
CA PHE A 115 6.52 2.13 3.81
C PHE A 115 7.20 0.76 3.66
N LYS A 116 7.02 0.09 2.51
CA LYS A 116 7.66 -1.22 2.25
C LYS A 116 9.18 -1.16 2.32
N GLN A 117 9.78 -0.14 1.70
CA GLN A 117 11.24 0.04 1.74
C GLN A 117 11.73 0.18 3.18
N ARG A 118 11.00 0.93 4.01
CA ARG A 118 11.36 1.09 5.42
C ARG A 118 11.20 -0.21 6.21
N GLN A 119 10.14 -0.99 5.97
CA GLN A 119 9.95 -2.31 6.60
C GLN A 119 11.10 -3.25 6.24
N ASN A 120 11.42 -3.37 4.95
CA ASN A 120 12.53 -4.22 4.48
C ASN A 120 13.88 -3.80 5.09
N ARG A 121 14.12 -2.50 5.24
CA ARG A 121 15.35 -1.99 5.88
C ARG A 121 15.44 -2.40 7.34
N LEU A 122 14.35 -2.28 8.10
CA LEU A 122 14.32 -2.67 9.52
C LEU A 122 14.54 -4.18 9.69
N GLU A 123 13.93 -5.00 8.83
CA GLU A 123 14.14 -6.45 8.85
C GLU A 123 15.59 -6.85 8.53
N GLN A 124 16.24 -6.14 7.60
CA GLN A 124 17.64 -6.37 7.26
C GLN A 124 18.57 -6.00 8.43
N GLU A 125 18.32 -4.87 9.08
CA GLU A 125 19.08 -4.44 10.26
C GLU A 125 18.95 -5.46 11.39
N GLU A 126 17.74 -5.96 11.68
CA GLU A 126 17.51 -7.00 12.68
C GLU A 126 18.27 -8.30 12.33
N GLN A 127 18.22 -8.75 11.08
CA GLN A 127 18.94 -9.93 10.63
C GLN A 127 20.46 -9.79 10.76
N GLN A 128 21.01 -8.61 10.49
CA GLN A 128 22.43 -8.32 10.67
C GLN A 128 22.83 -8.39 12.13
N LEU A 129 22.07 -7.76 13.03
CA LEU A 129 22.32 -7.80 14.47
C LEU A 129 22.26 -9.23 15.01
N LEU A 130 21.26 -10.02 14.59
CA LEU A 130 21.16 -11.44 14.97
C LEU A 130 22.36 -12.26 14.45
N ALA A 131 22.81 -11.99 13.23
CA ALA A 131 23.99 -12.65 12.66
C ALA A 131 25.27 -12.28 13.43
N GLU A 132 25.45 -11.03 13.82
CA GLU A 132 26.58 -10.57 14.64
C GLU A 132 26.57 -11.20 16.03
N LEU A 133 25.43 -11.20 16.71
CA LEU A 133 25.25 -11.88 17.99
C LEU A 133 25.56 -13.38 17.87
N SER A 134 25.11 -14.02 16.80
CA SER A 134 25.40 -15.44 16.56
C SER A 134 26.89 -15.73 16.30
N LYS A 135 27.59 -14.83 15.59
CA LYS A 135 29.04 -14.95 15.32
C LYS A 135 29.85 -14.72 16.60
N SER A 136 29.51 -13.70 17.37
CA SER A 136 30.13 -13.40 18.67
C SER A 136 29.95 -14.56 19.66
N ASN A 137 28.73 -15.12 19.73
CA ASN A 137 28.45 -16.29 20.58
C ASN A 137 29.27 -17.52 20.15
N LYS A 138 29.36 -17.81 18.84
CA LYS A 138 30.24 -18.86 18.32
C LYS A 138 31.69 -18.62 18.71
N GLN A 139 32.23 -17.41 18.52
CA GLN A 139 33.61 -17.07 18.91
C GLN A 139 33.86 -17.29 20.42
N ASN A 140 32.92 -16.89 21.29
CA ASN A 140 33.00 -17.14 22.73
C ASN A 140 32.94 -18.64 23.08
N LEU A 141 32.11 -19.43 22.39
CA LEU A 141 32.02 -20.89 22.57
C LEU A 141 33.28 -21.61 22.07
N PHE A 142 33.91 -21.13 20.99
CA PHE A 142 35.17 -21.68 20.47
C PHE A 142 36.35 -21.45 21.44
N LEU A 143 36.43 -20.28 22.10
CA LEU A 143 37.48 -19.99 23.09
C LEU A 143 37.26 -20.70 24.44
N GLY A 144 36.01 -20.90 24.88
CA GLY A 144 35.68 -21.61 26.12
C GLY A 144 35.91 -23.14 26.08
N SER A 145 35.95 -23.74 24.89
CA SER A 145 36.15 -25.19 24.70
C SER A 145 37.62 -25.65 24.90
N LEU A 146 38.58 -24.72 24.81
CA LEU A 146 40.02 -25.05 24.91
C LEU A 146 40.54 -25.10 26.36
N THR A 147 39.84 -24.47 27.31
CA THR A 147 40.29 -24.42 28.72
C THR A 147 39.86 -25.63 29.54
N SER A 148 38.85 -26.39 29.12
CA SER A 148 38.40 -27.61 29.79
C SER A 148 39.24 -28.85 29.46
N ARG A 149 40.01 -28.83 28.36
CA ARG A 149 40.90 -29.95 27.97
C ARG A 149 42.33 -29.85 28.48
N LEU A 150 42.75 -28.67 28.96
CA LEU A 150 44.11 -28.47 29.44
C LEU A 150 44.30 -28.81 30.93
N TRP A 151 43.22 -28.91 31.71
CA TRP A 151 43.31 -29.19 33.15
C TRP A 151 43.07 -30.65 33.56
N SER A 152 42.51 -31.48 32.68
CA SER A 152 42.20 -32.90 32.98
C SER A 152 43.40 -33.86 32.90
N ARG A 153 44.62 -33.38 32.63
CA ARG A 153 45.84 -34.22 32.50
C ARG A 153 46.84 -34.07 33.65
N SER A 154 46.41 -33.65 34.83
CA SER A 154 47.32 -33.47 35.99
C SER A 154 46.98 -34.29 37.24
N ARG A 155 46.02 -35.23 37.17
CA ARG A 155 45.81 -36.19 38.27
C ARG A 155 45.59 -37.59 37.73
N GLN A 156 46.63 -38.42 37.78
CA GLN A 156 46.59 -39.68 38.52
C GLN A 156 48.02 -40.21 38.74
N PRO A 157 48.25 -40.90 39.89
CA PRO A 157 49.56 -41.21 40.48
C PRO A 157 50.31 -42.38 39.82
#